data_AF-A0A940NDH2-F1
#
_entry.id   AF-A0A940NDH2-F1
#
_cell.length_a   1.000
_cell.length_b   1.000
_cell.length_c   1.000
_cell.angle_alpha   90.00
_cell.angle_beta   90.00
_cell.angle_gamma   90.00
#
_symmetry.space_group_name_H-M   'P 1'
#
loop_
_entity.id
_entity.type
_entity.pdbx_description
1 polymer ?
#
loop_
_entity_poly.entity_id
_entity_poly.type
_entity_poly.pdbx_seq_one_letter_code
_entity_poly.pdbx_strand_id
1 'polypeptide(L)'
;ESVLRRCMSEGLVGGEGFAIDASVIKADANRTRGIAGTEAVDWSRGEGPSRAVREYLATLDANDTDAQAVEASPEPAAQPKNISLTDPAARWTAAPGGPAFYAYSTNYLIDLQAGIIMDVEATPAYRTQEVDATRTMIDRVERRFRLKPQRLVGDTAYGTASMLAWMINDKAIEPHVPVWEKGARSDETFANSDFQWLEQSNEYRCPAGHALRSERRPFKNPRTHITKANTIVYRSSQLDCAGCALKDQCCP
;
A
#
# COMPACT_ATOMS: atom_id res chain seq x y z
N GLU A 1 24.04 12.45 -5.76
CA GLU A 1 23.77 11.36 -6.74
C GLU A 1 25.00 10.91 -7.55
N SER A 2 26.23 11.34 -7.25
CA SER A 2 27.42 10.95 -8.05
C SER A 2 27.67 9.44 -8.05
N VAL A 3 27.45 8.78 -6.90
CA VAL A 3 27.62 7.32 -6.76
C VAL A 3 26.61 6.57 -7.62
N LEU A 4 25.31 6.87 -7.51
CA LEU A 4 24.27 6.23 -8.30
C LEU A 4 24.50 6.41 -9.82
N ARG A 5 24.83 7.63 -10.25
CA ARG A 5 25.15 7.90 -11.67
C ARG A 5 26.34 7.08 -12.16
N ARG A 6 27.34 6.86 -11.30
CA ARG A 6 28.46 5.99 -11.61
C ARG A 6 28.03 4.52 -11.71
N CYS A 7 27.23 4.02 -10.78
CA CYS A 7 26.67 2.67 -10.88
C CYS A 7 25.90 2.47 -12.19
N MET A 8 25.13 3.47 -12.62
CA MET A 8 24.44 3.43 -13.92
C MET A 8 25.42 3.43 -15.10
N SER A 9 26.45 4.28 -15.10
CA SER A 9 27.42 4.33 -16.20
C SER A 9 28.27 3.06 -16.32
N GLU A 10 28.49 2.38 -15.20
CA GLU A 10 29.23 1.11 -15.12
C GLU A 10 28.32 -0.11 -15.37
N GLY A 11 27.02 0.09 -15.67
CA GLY A 11 26.09 -1.01 -15.99
C GLY A 11 25.68 -1.87 -14.79
N LEU A 12 25.79 -1.35 -13.56
CA LEU A 12 25.35 -2.03 -12.34
C LEU A 12 23.84 -1.88 -12.06
N VAL A 13 23.16 -1.01 -12.82
CA VAL A 13 21.71 -0.80 -12.74
C VAL A 13 21.07 -1.41 -13.98
N GLY A 14 20.17 -2.38 -13.77
CA GLY A 14 19.52 -3.11 -14.86
C GLY A 14 18.29 -2.41 -15.39
N GLY A 15 17.56 -1.70 -14.53
CA GLY A 15 16.33 -0.99 -14.90
C GLY A 15 15.12 -1.89 -15.16
N GLU A 16 15.26 -3.21 -15.03
CA GLU A 16 14.21 -4.19 -15.35
C GLU A 16 13.36 -4.53 -14.12
N GLY A 17 13.97 -5.01 -13.04
CA GLY A 17 13.26 -5.40 -11.83
C GLY A 17 13.68 -4.57 -10.64
N PHE A 18 12.71 -3.91 -9.98
CA PHE A 18 12.94 -3.16 -8.75
C PHE A 18 12.28 -3.84 -7.56
N ALA A 19 12.78 -3.59 -6.35
CA ALA A 19 12.16 -3.92 -5.08
C ALA A 19 11.87 -2.68 -4.24
N ILE A 20 10.77 -2.74 -3.47
CA ILE A 20 10.41 -1.75 -2.47
C ILE A 20 10.47 -2.39 -1.08
N ASP A 21 11.12 -1.73 -0.13
CA ASP A 21 11.17 -2.13 1.26
C ASP A 21 11.18 -0.92 2.20
N ALA A 22 10.60 -1.06 3.39
CA ALA A 22 10.54 -0.02 4.39
C ALA A 22 11.18 -0.48 5.70
N SER A 23 12.12 0.30 6.22
CA SER A 23 12.74 0.08 7.52
C SER A 23 12.24 1.09 8.54
N VAL A 24 11.72 0.61 9.66
CA VAL A 24 11.31 1.46 10.79
C VAL A 24 12.55 1.90 11.57
N ILE A 25 12.81 3.21 11.55
CA ILE A 25 13.91 3.84 12.26
C ILE A 25 13.37 4.58 13.46
N LYS A 26 13.86 4.22 14.66
CA LYS A 26 13.52 4.92 15.90
C LYS A 26 13.95 6.38 15.82
N ALA A 27 13.02 7.29 16.07
CA ALA A 27 13.30 8.71 16.19
C ALA A 27 14.00 9.01 17.52
N ASP A 28 14.86 10.02 17.52
CA ASP A 28 15.45 10.57 18.75
C ASP A 28 14.45 11.51 19.43
N ALA A 29 13.36 10.93 19.91
CA ALA A 29 12.27 11.64 20.56
C ALA A 29 11.94 11.02 21.92
N ASN A 30 11.83 11.88 22.93
CA ASN A 30 11.54 11.42 24.28
C ASN A 30 10.11 10.91 24.39
N ARG A 31 9.97 9.62 24.76
CA ARG A 31 8.69 8.91 24.89
C ARG A 31 7.77 9.48 25.98
N THR A 32 8.31 10.16 26.98
CA THR A 32 7.52 10.77 28.07
C THR A 32 7.04 12.18 27.75
N ARG A 33 7.61 12.82 26.72
CA ARG A 33 7.21 14.16 26.24
C ARG A 33 6.21 14.08 25.08
N GLY A 34 5.21 13.21 25.25
CA GLY A 34 4.12 13.02 24.32
C GLY A 34 2.81 13.55 24.89
N ILE A 35 1.94 14.02 24.00
CA ILE A 35 0.57 14.44 24.33
C ILE A 35 -0.43 13.67 23.46
N ALA A 36 -1.67 13.55 23.95
CA ALA A 36 -2.72 12.94 23.13
C ALA A 36 -2.96 13.82 21.89
N GLY A 37 -3.11 13.21 20.70
CA GLY A 37 -3.31 14.00 19.48
C GLY A 37 -4.62 14.79 19.42
N THR A 38 -5.54 14.55 20.36
CA THR A 38 -6.77 15.32 20.54
C THR A 38 -6.59 16.57 21.41
N GLU A 39 -5.46 16.71 22.10
CA GLU A 39 -5.20 17.88 22.95
C GLU A 39 -4.63 19.03 22.11
N ALA A 40 -5.33 20.16 22.12
CA ALA A 40 -4.83 21.39 21.53
C ALA A 40 -3.75 21.99 22.44
N VAL A 41 -2.50 21.97 21.99
CA VAL A 41 -1.42 22.69 22.66
C VAL A 41 -1.44 24.13 22.19
N ASP A 42 -1.65 25.04 23.14
CA ASP A 42 -1.41 26.45 22.93
C ASP A 42 0.11 26.70 22.89
N TRP A 43 0.69 26.54 21.70
CA TRP A 43 2.11 26.78 21.42
C TRP A 43 2.51 28.26 21.57
N SER A 44 1.55 29.17 21.81
CA SER A 44 1.81 30.61 21.98
C SER A 44 2.28 30.99 23.38
N ARG A 45 2.16 30.10 24.37
CA ARG A 45 2.64 30.36 25.74
C ARG A 45 4.08 29.87 25.95
N GLY A 46 5.05 30.77 25.75
CA GLY A 46 6.48 30.56 25.96
C GLY A 46 7.35 31.23 24.89
N GLU A 47 8.57 30.73 24.64
CA GLU A 47 9.45 31.15 23.52
C GLU A 47 8.90 30.78 22.11
N GLY A 48 7.67 30.27 22.05
CA GLY A 48 7.01 29.83 20.83
C GLY A 48 7.45 28.44 20.36
N PRO A 49 6.79 27.89 19.32
CA PRO A 49 7.17 26.63 18.72
C PRO A 49 8.58 26.69 18.13
N SER A 50 9.37 25.62 18.34
CA SER A 50 10.70 25.51 17.73
C SER A 50 10.58 25.64 16.21
N ARG A 51 11.68 26.01 15.53
CA ARG A 51 11.68 26.16 14.07
C ARG A 51 11.13 24.90 13.37
N ALA A 52 11.52 23.71 13.83
CA ALA A 52 11.04 22.44 13.28
C ALA A 52 9.51 22.26 13.45
N VAL A 53 8.95 22.66 14.60
CA VAL A 53 7.51 22.61 14.86
C VAL A 53 6.76 23.59 13.95
N ARG A 54 7.31 24.80 13.74
CA ARG A 54 6.72 25.79 12.81
C ARG A 54 6.76 25.34 11.37
N GLU A 55 7.88 24.80 10.92
CA GLU A 55 8.02 24.24 9.58
C GLU A 55 7.02 23.09 9.38
N TYR A 56 6.91 22.16 10.33
CA TYR A 56 5.93 21.07 10.26
C TYR A 56 4.47 21.54 10.19
N LEU A 57 4.06 22.49 11.04
CA LEU A 57 2.71 23.06 10.99
C LEU A 57 2.45 23.76 9.65
N ALA A 58 3.44 24.49 9.12
CA ALA A 58 3.34 25.10 7.80
C ALA A 58 3.25 24.06 6.67
N THR A 59 3.95 22.93 6.77
CA THR A 59 3.83 21.83 5.80
C THR A 59 2.47 21.15 5.90
N LEU A 60 1.91 20.99 7.10
CA LEU A 60 0.55 20.49 7.29
C LEU A 60 -0.49 21.45 6.68
N ASP A 61 -0.38 22.75 6.95
CA ASP A 61 -1.27 23.78 6.39
C ASP A 61 -1.14 23.89 4.85
N ALA A 62 0.09 23.73 4.32
CA ALA A 62 0.34 23.71 2.88
C ALA A 62 -0.22 22.44 2.21
N ASN A 63 -0.08 21.28 2.86
CA ASN A 63 -0.66 20.03 2.36
C ASN A 63 -2.19 20.02 2.44
N ASP A 64 -2.79 20.68 3.44
CA ASP A 64 -4.25 20.88 3.52
C ASP A 64 -4.79 21.80 2.42
N THR A 65 -3.96 22.70 1.87
CA THR A 65 -4.33 23.57 0.74
C THR A 65 -4.10 22.89 -0.63
N ASP A 66 -3.07 22.07 -0.79
CA ASP A 66 -2.86 21.26 -2.02
C ASP A 66 -3.80 20.04 -2.11
N ALA A 67 -4.37 19.57 -1.00
CA ALA A 67 -5.38 18.51 -0.97
C ALA A 67 -6.71 18.86 -1.67
N GLN A 68 -6.90 20.12 -2.10
CA GLN A 68 -8.06 20.51 -2.91
C GLN A 68 -7.87 20.28 -4.43
N ALA A 69 -6.67 19.90 -4.89
CA ALA A 69 -6.36 19.79 -6.33
C ALA A 69 -6.15 18.34 -6.84
N VAL A 70 -6.18 17.32 -5.98
CA VAL A 70 -6.04 15.91 -6.39
C VAL A 70 -7.34 15.17 -6.08
N GLU A 71 -8.02 14.70 -7.12
CA GLU A 71 -9.26 13.94 -7.00
C GLU A 71 -9.09 12.75 -6.04
N ALA A 72 -9.76 12.89 -4.90
CA ALA A 72 -10.18 11.88 -3.93
C ALA A 72 -9.47 10.51 -3.95
N SER A 73 -8.64 10.27 -2.93
CA SER A 73 -8.55 8.97 -2.25
C SER A 73 -8.88 9.16 -0.77
N PRO A 74 -9.73 8.29 -0.17
CA PRO A 74 -10.39 8.59 1.09
C PRO A 74 -9.59 8.06 2.29
N GLU A 75 -9.10 8.96 3.12
CA GLU A 75 -9.32 9.00 4.57
C GLU A 75 -8.41 10.10 5.14
N PRO A 76 -8.93 11.05 5.95
CA PRO A 76 -8.07 11.99 6.65
C PRO A 76 -7.06 11.19 7.47
N ALA A 77 -5.77 11.51 7.33
CA ALA A 77 -4.70 10.84 8.05
C ALA A 77 -5.13 10.66 9.51
N ALA A 78 -5.35 9.40 9.92
CA ALA A 78 -5.97 9.11 11.21
C ALA A 78 -5.24 9.89 12.30
N GLN A 79 -5.97 10.64 13.12
CA GLN A 79 -5.35 11.51 14.11
C GLN A 79 -4.35 10.70 14.95
N PRO A 80 -3.08 11.15 15.05
CA PRO A 80 -2.07 10.44 15.82
C PRO A 80 -2.55 10.25 17.26
N LYS A 81 -2.50 9.03 17.78
CA LYS A 81 -2.87 8.78 19.18
C LYS A 81 -1.99 9.57 20.16
N ASN A 82 -0.74 9.80 19.77
CA ASN A 82 0.23 10.51 20.57
C ASN A 82 1.17 11.32 19.65
N ILE A 83 1.35 12.61 19.96
CA ILE A 83 2.24 13.53 19.25
C ILE A 83 3.44 13.83 20.15
N SER A 84 4.66 13.71 19.63
CA SER A 84 5.84 14.12 20.38
C SER A 84 5.96 15.64 20.39
N LEU A 85 6.23 16.23 21.55
CA LEU A 85 6.57 17.65 21.64
C LEU A 85 8.01 17.95 21.17
N THR A 86 8.86 16.91 21.09
CA THR A 86 10.26 17.07 20.66
C THR A 86 10.41 16.92 19.15
N ASP A 87 9.68 15.97 18.56
CA ASP A 87 9.66 15.73 17.13
C ASP A 87 8.24 15.37 16.65
N PRO A 88 7.39 16.37 16.33
CA PRO A 88 6.00 16.13 15.95
C PRO A 88 5.80 15.31 14.67
N ALA A 89 6.81 15.25 13.80
CA ALA A 89 6.75 14.50 12.56
C ALA A 89 6.96 12.99 12.78
N ALA A 90 7.57 12.58 13.89
CA ALA A 90 7.74 11.18 14.23
C ALA A 90 6.43 10.53 14.66
N ARG A 91 6.13 9.35 14.14
CA ARG A 91 4.88 8.64 14.43
C ARG A 91 5.05 7.71 15.62
N TRP A 92 4.09 7.75 16.55
CA TRP A 92 4.01 6.75 17.61
C TRP A 92 3.59 5.39 17.05
N THR A 93 4.49 4.42 17.09
CA THR A 93 4.30 3.07 16.54
C THR A 93 4.74 2.00 17.53
N ALA A 94 4.22 0.79 17.37
CA ALA A 94 4.60 -0.38 18.17
C ALA A 94 5.10 -1.49 17.23
N ALA A 95 6.37 -1.85 17.37
CA ALA A 95 6.90 -3.07 16.77
C ALA A 95 6.51 -4.29 17.63
N PRO A 96 6.34 -5.49 17.04
CA PRO A 96 6.00 -6.69 17.80
C PRO A 96 6.99 -6.95 18.94
N GLY A 97 6.47 -7.15 20.16
CA GLY A 97 7.25 -7.56 21.33
C GLY A 97 7.94 -6.43 22.12
N GLY A 98 7.75 -5.16 21.74
CA GLY A 98 8.37 -4.01 22.40
C GLY A 98 7.39 -2.90 22.80
N PRO A 99 7.80 -1.99 23.70
CA PRO A 99 6.98 -0.87 24.10
C PRO A 99 6.97 0.21 22.99
N ALA A 100 5.81 0.82 22.73
CA ALA A 100 5.63 1.75 21.60
C ALA A 100 6.57 2.96 21.64
N PHE A 101 7.10 3.39 20.50
CA PHE A 101 8.09 4.48 20.39
C PHE A 101 7.80 5.38 19.18
N TYR A 102 8.44 6.55 19.14
CA TYR A 102 8.36 7.44 17.99
C TYR A 102 9.33 6.99 16.90
N ALA A 103 8.87 6.92 15.66
CA ALA A 103 9.64 6.39 14.54
C ALA A 103 9.29 7.04 13.19
N TYR A 104 10.23 6.87 12.26
CA TYR A 104 10.07 7.10 10.83
C TYR A 104 10.19 5.78 10.08
N SER A 105 9.64 5.71 8.88
CA SER A 105 9.93 4.68 7.91
C SER A 105 10.89 5.25 6.86
N THR A 106 12.00 4.56 6.65
CA THR A 106 12.88 4.83 5.50
C THR A 106 12.54 3.84 4.41
N ASN A 107 11.96 4.33 3.32
CA ASN A 107 11.52 3.53 2.18
C ASN A 107 12.63 3.51 1.13
N TYR A 108 12.99 2.34 0.63
CA TYR A 108 14.06 2.14 -0.34
C TYR A 108 13.49 1.58 -1.63
N LEU A 109 13.81 2.21 -2.76
CA LEU A 109 13.59 1.64 -4.09
C LEU A 109 14.91 1.10 -4.62
N ILE A 110 14.96 -0.20 -4.89
CA ILE A 110 16.20 -0.94 -5.12
C ILE A 110 16.16 -1.62 -6.50
N ASP A 111 17.16 -1.39 -7.34
CA ASP A 111 17.39 -2.18 -8.55
C ASP A 111 17.96 -3.56 -8.20
N LEU A 112 17.34 -4.61 -8.72
CA LEU A 112 17.64 -5.99 -8.34
C LEU A 112 18.87 -6.58 -9.02
N GLN A 113 19.47 -5.93 -10.03
CA GLN A 113 20.61 -6.51 -10.75
C GLN A 113 21.84 -6.61 -9.84
N ALA A 114 22.18 -5.52 -9.16
CA ALA A 114 23.30 -5.45 -8.23
C ALA A 114 22.92 -4.94 -6.83
N GLY A 115 21.61 -4.79 -6.55
CA GLY A 115 21.11 -4.29 -5.26
C GLY A 115 21.36 -2.80 -5.07
N ILE A 116 21.28 -2.01 -6.15
CA ILE A 116 21.57 -0.57 -6.10
C ILE A 116 20.32 0.18 -5.65
N ILE A 117 20.43 0.97 -4.59
CA ILE A 117 19.35 1.85 -4.15
C ILE A 117 19.21 2.99 -5.18
N MET A 118 18.09 2.97 -5.90
CA MET A 118 17.72 3.94 -6.92
C MET A 118 17.15 5.21 -6.30
N ASP A 119 16.41 5.06 -5.20
CA ASP A 119 15.79 6.18 -4.50
C ASP A 119 15.51 5.84 -3.03
N VAL A 120 15.35 6.88 -2.22
CA VAL A 120 14.99 6.79 -0.80
C VAL A 120 13.96 7.85 -0.48
N GLU A 121 12.92 7.47 0.27
CA GLU A 121 11.91 8.40 0.78
C GLU A 121 11.70 8.16 2.27
N ALA A 122 11.91 9.19 3.09
CA ALA A 122 11.63 9.12 4.52
C ALA A 122 10.20 9.60 4.77
N THR A 123 9.41 8.77 5.45
CA THR A 123 8.04 9.09 5.85
C THR A 123 7.86 8.87 7.34
N PRO A 124 6.86 9.49 7.99
CA PRO A 124 6.38 9.01 9.27
C PRO A 124 6.07 7.50 9.20
N ALA A 125 6.25 6.78 10.31
CA ALA A 125 6.03 5.32 10.37
C ALA A 125 4.54 4.96 10.33
N TYR A 126 3.94 5.09 9.15
CA TYR A 126 2.53 4.84 8.89
C TYR A 126 2.34 4.19 7.52
N ARG A 127 1.70 3.02 7.50
CA ARG A 127 1.61 2.14 6.32
C ARG A 127 1.09 2.83 5.06
N THR A 128 0.08 3.71 5.17
CA THR A 128 -0.44 4.42 4.00
C THR A 128 0.63 5.29 3.34
N GLN A 129 1.47 5.94 4.14
CA GLN A 129 2.55 6.79 3.63
C GLN A 129 3.70 5.97 3.02
N GLU A 130 3.93 4.74 3.47
CA GLU A 130 4.90 3.82 2.84
C GLU A 130 4.46 3.45 1.40
N VAL A 131 3.16 3.22 1.20
CA VAL A 131 2.61 2.96 -0.14
C VAL A 131 2.71 4.20 -1.04
N ASP A 132 2.40 5.39 -0.52
CA ASP A 132 2.52 6.65 -1.27
C ASP A 132 3.98 7.00 -1.60
N ALA A 133 4.91 6.68 -0.70
CA ALA A 133 6.35 6.82 -0.92
C ALA A 133 6.81 5.99 -2.12
N THR A 134 6.23 4.80 -2.32
CA THR A 134 6.55 3.93 -3.47
C THR A 134 6.25 4.63 -4.80
N ARG A 135 5.05 5.23 -4.91
CA ARG A 135 4.64 5.98 -6.11
C ARG A 135 5.57 7.16 -6.35
N THR A 136 5.84 7.91 -5.29
CA THR A 136 6.74 9.08 -5.31
C THR A 136 8.14 8.73 -5.81
N MET A 137 8.73 7.63 -5.30
CA MET A 137 10.07 7.18 -5.71
C MET A 137 10.09 6.69 -7.16
N ILE A 138 9.08 5.94 -7.60
CA ILE A 138 8.98 5.49 -8.99
C ILE A 138 8.88 6.68 -9.95
N ASP A 139 7.98 7.64 -9.68
CA ASP A 139 7.82 8.84 -10.50
C ASP A 139 9.11 9.67 -10.55
N ARG A 140 9.81 9.77 -9.41
CA ARG A 140 11.07 10.50 -9.30
C ARG A 140 12.19 9.82 -10.09
N VAL A 141 12.32 8.51 -10.03
CA VAL A 141 13.31 7.75 -10.82
C VAL A 141 12.99 7.83 -12.31
N GLU A 142 11.73 7.70 -12.71
CA GLU A 142 11.29 7.85 -14.10
C GLU A 142 11.63 9.25 -14.63
N ARG A 143 11.33 10.28 -13.86
CA ARG A 143 11.63 11.67 -14.23
C ARG A 143 13.13 11.97 -14.26
N ARG A 144 13.91 11.48 -13.30
CA ARG A 144 15.35 11.82 -13.17
C ARG A 144 16.25 10.99 -14.09
N PHE A 145 15.94 9.71 -14.25
CA PHE A 145 16.82 8.73 -14.88
C PHE A 145 16.24 8.13 -16.15
N ARG A 146 14.97 8.44 -16.49
CA ARG A 146 14.26 7.83 -17.63
C ARG A 146 14.21 6.30 -17.53
N LEU A 147 14.17 5.80 -16.29
CA LEU A 147 14.03 4.39 -15.98
C LEU A 147 12.66 4.13 -15.37
N LYS A 148 11.99 3.10 -15.86
CA LYS A 148 10.77 2.58 -15.27
C LYS A 148 10.91 1.06 -15.21
N PRO A 149 10.76 0.44 -14.02
CA PRO A 149 10.89 -1.00 -13.91
C PRO A 149 9.80 -1.69 -14.72
N GLN A 150 10.10 -2.87 -15.24
CA GLN A 150 9.12 -3.77 -15.84
C GLN A 150 8.34 -4.52 -14.76
N ARG A 151 9.01 -4.85 -13.64
CA ARG A 151 8.39 -5.51 -12.49
C ARG A 151 8.79 -4.87 -11.16
N LEU A 152 7.85 -4.86 -10.23
CA LEU A 152 8.06 -4.34 -8.87
C LEU A 152 7.80 -5.43 -7.83
N VAL A 153 8.82 -5.72 -7.02
CA VAL A 153 8.79 -6.70 -5.93
C VAL A 153 8.55 -5.99 -4.59
N GLY A 154 7.70 -6.54 -3.75
CA GLY A 154 7.41 -5.97 -2.43
C GLY A 154 6.69 -6.96 -1.52
N ASP A 155 6.56 -6.61 -0.25
CA ASP A 155 5.79 -7.39 0.72
C ASP A 155 4.27 -7.28 0.49
N THR A 156 3.49 -8.10 1.22
CA THR A 156 2.03 -8.10 1.11
C THR A 156 1.40 -6.73 1.35
N ALA A 157 1.99 -5.84 2.16
CA ALA A 157 1.42 -4.53 2.47
C ALA A 157 1.31 -3.63 1.22
N TYR A 158 2.16 -3.85 0.21
CA TYR A 158 2.06 -3.17 -1.09
C TYR A 158 1.02 -3.82 -2.03
N GLY A 159 0.47 -4.99 -1.68
CA GLY A 159 -0.45 -5.78 -2.50
C GLY A 159 -1.92 -5.33 -2.44
N THR A 160 -2.19 -4.08 -2.08
CA THR A 160 -3.57 -3.56 -2.04
C THR A 160 -4.14 -3.40 -3.46
N ALA A 161 -5.46 -3.56 -3.61
CA ALA A 161 -6.11 -3.46 -4.93
C ALA A 161 -5.83 -2.13 -5.64
N SER A 162 -5.80 -1.01 -4.91
CA SER A 162 -5.50 0.31 -5.47
C SER A 162 -4.04 0.44 -5.91
N MET A 163 -3.11 -0.17 -5.21
CA MET A 163 -1.70 -0.17 -5.60
C MET A 163 -1.47 -1.06 -6.82
N LEU A 164 -2.06 -2.26 -6.85
CA LEU A 164 -1.98 -3.17 -8.00
C LEU A 164 -2.60 -2.54 -9.25
N ALA A 165 -3.76 -1.88 -9.11
CA ALA A 165 -4.39 -1.17 -10.22
C ALA A 165 -3.49 -0.05 -10.78
N TRP A 166 -2.85 0.72 -9.91
CA TRP A 166 -1.90 1.76 -10.31
C TRP A 166 -0.68 1.17 -11.03
N MET A 167 -0.08 0.08 -10.51
CA MET A 167 1.07 -0.56 -11.15
C MET A 167 0.71 -1.02 -12.57
N ILE A 168 -0.40 -1.75 -12.72
CA ILE A 168 -0.79 -2.37 -13.99
C ILE A 168 -1.32 -1.33 -14.99
N ASN A 169 -2.32 -0.55 -14.58
CA ASN A 169 -3.09 0.28 -15.52
C ASN A 169 -2.39 1.62 -15.80
N ASP A 170 -1.78 2.23 -14.78
CA ASP A 170 -1.24 3.59 -14.91
C ASP A 170 0.25 3.55 -15.29
N LYS A 171 0.99 2.58 -14.74
CA LYS A 171 2.44 2.47 -14.94
C LYS A 171 2.88 1.37 -15.88
N ALA A 172 2.02 0.39 -16.20
CA ALA A 172 2.40 -0.80 -16.96
C ALA A 172 3.60 -1.53 -16.33
N ILE A 173 3.55 -1.71 -15.01
CA ILE A 173 4.52 -2.43 -14.18
C ILE A 173 3.86 -3.74 -13.72
N GLU A 174 4.54 -4.86 -13.91
CA GLU A 174 4.10 -6.16 -13.42
C GLU A 174 4.30 -6.26 -11.89
N PRO A 175 3.22 -6.49 -11.11
CA PRO A 175 3.35 -6.61 -9.67
C PRO A 175 3.86 -8.00 -9.29
N HIS A 176 5.03 -8.05 -8.65
CA HIS A 176 5.58 -9.23 -7.97
C HIS A 176 5.36 -9.08 -6.46
N VAL A 177 4.10 -8.87 -6.09
CA VAL A 177 3.68 -8.55 -4.72
C VAL A 177 2.54 -9.50 -4.34
N PRO A 178 2.59 -10.15 -3.16
CA PRO A 178 1.47 -10.95 -2.69
C PRO A 178 0.22 -10.09 -2.54
N VAL A 179 -0.91 -10.52 -3.09
CA VAL A 179 -2.18 -9.79 -2.96
C VAL A 179 -2.55 -9.70 -1.48
N TRP A 180 -2.91 -8.49 -1.03
CA TRP A 180 -3.42 -8.26 0.32
C TRP A 180 -4.84 -8.82 0.41
N GLU A 181 -4.95 -10.11 0.72
CA GLU A 181 -6.23 -10.77 0.96
C GLU A 181 -6.47 -10.99 2.46
N LYS A 182 -7.66 -10.59 2.94
CA LYS A 182 -8.16 -10.98 4.28
C LYS A 182 -8.99 -12.28 4.20
N GLY A 183 -8.55 -13.22 3.35
CA GLY A 183 -9.35 -14.37 2.94
C GLY A 183 -8.99 -15.70 3.63
N ALA A 184 -7.89 -15.75 4.39
CA ALA A 184 -7.50 -16.97 5.10
C ALA A 184 -8.56 -17.28 6.18
N ARG A 185 -9.26 -18.39 6.00
CA ARG A 185 -10.28 -18.87 6.93
C ARG A 185 -9.68 -19.94 7.84
N SER A 186 -10.03 -19.87 9.12
CA SER A 186 -9.55 -20.82 10.13
C SER A 186 -10.58 -21.89 10.50
N ASP A 187 -11.71 -21.93 9.80
CA ASP A 187 -12.92 -22.67 10.16
C ASP A 187 -13.22 -23.86 9.22
N GLU A 188 -12.17 -24.49 8.64
CA GLU A 188 -12.26 -25.62 7.69
C GLU A 188 -13.05 -25.31 6.40
N THR A 189 -13.43 -24.05 6.17
CA THR A 189 -14.12 -23.61 4.95
C THR A 189 -13.12 -23.17 3.89
N PHE A 190 -13.48 -23.32 2.61
CA PHE A 190 -12.59 -22.97 1.51
C PHE A 190 -12.34 -21.46 1.48
N ALA A 191 -11.07 -21.09 1.35
CA ALA A 191 -10.61 -19.73 1.10
C ALA A 191 -10.68 -19.41 -0.40
N ASN A 192 -10.53 -18.13 -0.76
CA ASN A 192 -10.48 -17.70 -2.15
C ASN A 192 -9.37 -18.41 -2.95
N SER A 193 -8.23 -18.69 -2.30
CA SER A 193 -7.09 -19.40 -2.89
C SER A 193 -7.41 -20.84 -3.34
N ASP A 194 -8.47 -21.45 -2.81
CA ASP A 194 -8.91 -22.79 -3.21
C ASP A 194 -9.71 -22.76 -4.52
N PHE A 195 -10.06 -21.56 -5.01
CA PHE A 195 -10.74 -21.36 -6.28
C PHE A 195 -9.74 -20.97 -7.36
N GLN A 196 -9.74 -21.71 -8.46
CA GLN A 196 -8.83 -21.46 -9.58
C GLN A 196 -9.41 -20.40 -10.51
N TRP A 197 -8.69 -19.31 -10.73
CA TRP A 197 -9.02 -18.34 -11.77
C TRP A 197 -8.66 -18.86 -13.16
N LEU A 198 -9.60 -18.78 -14.11
CA LEU A 198 -9.37 -19.04 -15.54
C LEU A 198 -9.66 -17.79 -16.36
N GLU A 199 -8.60 -17.09 -16.74
CA GLU A 199 -8.69 -15.82 -17.46
C GLU A 199 -9.38 -15.97 -18.82
N GLN A 200 -9.04 -17.01 -19.58
CA GLN A 200 -9.56 -17.25 -20.95
C GLN A 200 -11.09 -17.37 -20.99
N SER A 201 -11.69 -17.93 -19.94
CA SER A 201 -13.14 -18.11 -19.82
C SER A 201 -13.79 -17.12 -18.87
N ASN A 202 -13.02 -16.20 -18.27
CA ASN A 202 -13.49 -15.23 -17.26
C ASN A 202 -14.34 -15.91 -16.18
N GLU A 203 -13.82 -16.98 -15.57
CA GLU A 203 -14.53 -17.76 -14.56
C GLU A 203 -13.58 -18.25 -13.46
N TYR A 204 -14.12 -18.43 -12.26
CA TYR A 204 -13.45 -19.21 -11.22
C TYR A 204 -13.93 -20.65 -11.28
N ARG A 205 -13.07 -21.60 -10.91
CA ARG A 205 -13.46 -22.99 -10.66
C ARG A 205 -13.31 -23.31 -9.19
N CYS A 206 -14.36 -23.86 -8.59
CA CYS A 206 -14.27 -24.33 -7.21
C CYS A 206 -13.46 -25.64 -7.10
N PRO A 207 -13.11 -26.10 -5.89
CA PRO A 207 -12.43 -27.39 -5.69
C PRO A 207 -13.16 -28.60 -6.26
N ALA A 208 -14.49 -28.55 -6.41
CA ALA A 208 -15.30 -29.57 -7.10
C ALA A 208 -15.29 -29.44 -8.63
N GLY A 209 -14.62 -28.44 -9.20
CA GLY A 209 -14.49 -28.18 -10.63
C GLY A 209 -15.64 -27.38 -11.27
N HIS A 210 -16.67 -26.99 -10.50
CA HIS A 210 -17.80 -26.21 -11.02
C HIS A 210 -17.43 -24.76 -11.31
N ALA A 211 -18.00 -24.20 -12.37
CA ALA A 211 -17.72 -22.84 -12.82
C ALA A 211 -18.55 -21.79 -12.06
N LEU A 212 -17.85 -20.79 -11.53
CA LEU A 212 -18.40 -19.57 -10.97
C LEU A 212 -18.22 -18.46 -11.99
N ARG A 213 -19.34 -17.85 -12.40
CA ARG A 213 -19.37 -16.80 -13.43
C ARG A 213 -20.06 -15.55 -12.91
N SER A 214 -19.59 -14.37 -13.30
CA SER A 214 -20.28 -13.10 -13.07
C SER A 214 -21.48 -12.94 -14.01
N GLU A 215 -21.37 -13.52 -15.21
CA GLU A 215 -22.39 -13.54 -16.25
C GLU A 215 -22.66 -14.96 -16.74
N ARG A 216 -23.93 -15.38 -16.68
CA ARG A 216 -24.36 -16.72 -17.14
C ARG A 216 -25.21 -16.68 -18.41
N ARG A 217 -25.50 -15.48 -18.90
CA ARG A 217 -26.25 -15.24 -20.12
C ARG A 217 -25.73 -13.98 -20.79
N PRO A 218 -25.73 -13.91 -22.13
CA PRO A 218 -25.45 -12.67 -22.83
C PRO A 218 -26.58 -11.67 -22.54
N PHE A 219 -26.22 -10.48 -22.06
CA PHE A 219 -27.16 -9.36 -21.91
C PHE A 219 -27.16 -8.51 -23.18
N LYS A 220 -28.36 -8.07 -23.63
CA LYS A 220 -28.48 -7.13 -24.76
C LYS A 220 -27.77 -5.79 -24.49
N ASN A 221 -27.77 -5.35 -23.23
CA ASN A 221 -27.02 -4.17 -22.78
C ASN A 221 -25.97 -4.65 -21.76
N PRO A 222 -24.67 -4.46 -22.03
CA PRO A 222 -23.60 -4.81 -21.09
C PRO A 222 -23.80 -4.11 -19.74
N ARG A 223 -23.56 -4.82 -18.65
CA ARG A 223 -23.57 -4.26 -17.30
C ARG A 223 -22.13 -4.25 -16.79
N THR A 224 -21.81 -3.31 -15.90
CA THR A 224 -20.47 -3.27 -15.31
C THR A 224 -20.23 -4.41 -14.32
N HIS A 225 -21.30 -4.98 -13.72
CA HIS A 225 -21.25 -6.01 -12.67
C HIS A 225 -20.51 -5.61 -11.39
N ILE A 226 -20.02 -4.37 -11.32
CA ILE A 226 -19.37 -3.78 -10.15
C ILE A 226 -20.46 -3.46 -9.12
N THR A 227 -20.34 -4.05 -7.93
CA THR A 227 -21.23 -3.77 -6.80
C THR A 227 -20.92 -2.42 -6.18
N LYS A 228 -21.78 -1.94 -5.25
CA LYS A 228 -21.49 -0.74 -4.44
C LYS A 228 -20.18 -0.83 -3.64
N ALA A 229 -19.68 -2.05 -3.41
CA ALA A 229 -18.41 -2.30 -2.73
C ALA A 229 -17.21 -2.32 -3.68
N ASN A 230 -17.38 -1.90 -4.94
CA ASN A 230 -16.36 -1.96 -6.00
C ASN A 230 -15.79 -3.37 -6.24
N THR A 231 -16.64 -4.39 -6.13
CA THR A 231 -16.28 -5.80 -6.39
C THR A 231 -17.16 -6.41 -7.47
N ILE A 232 -16.63 -7.41 -8.18
CA ILE A 232 -17.40 -8.25 -9.10
C ILE A 232 -17.69 -9.58 -8.40
N VAL A 233 -18.95 -10.02 -8.42
CA VAL A 233 -19.37 -11.26 -7.75
C VAL A 233 -19.48 -12.39 -8.76
N TYR A 234 -18.67 -13.43 -8.58
CA TYR A 234 -18.74 -14.68 -9.34
C TYR A 234 -19.58 -15.70 -8.57
N ARG A 235 -20.55 -16.33 -9.22
CA ARG A 235 -21.47 -17.29 -8.57
C ARG A 235 -21.57 -18.60 -9.32
N SER A 236 -21.63 -19.68 -8.55
CA SER A 236 -21.92 -21.04 -9.02
C SER A 236 -23.40 -21.19 -9.38
N SER A 237 -23.75 -22.31 -10.01
CA SER A 237 -25.14 -22.60 -10.36
C SER A 237 -25.85 -23.14 -9.15
N GLN A 238 -27.13 -22.80 -9.01
CA GLN A 238 -27.96 -23.51 -8.04
C GLN A 238 -27.97 -25.01 -8.34
N LEU A 239 -27.98 -25.42 -9.62
CA LEU A 239 -27.93 -26.83 -10.02
C LEU A 239 -26.62 -27.51 -9.62
N ASP A 240 -25.49 -26.82 -9.75
CA ASP A 240 -24.16 -27.34 -9.40
C ASP A 240 -24.04 -27.51 -7.87
N CYS A 241 -24.62 -26.61 -7.09
CA CYS A 241 -24.49 -26.60 -5.64
C CYS A 241 -25.58 -27.37 -4.90
N ALA A 242 -26.76 -27.64 -5.49
CA ALA A 242 -27.89 -28.22 -4.78
C ALA A 242 -27.61 -29.59 -4.15
N GLY A 243 -26.78 -30.42 -4.81
CA GLY A 243 -26.38 -31.75 -4.34
C GLY A 243 -24.88 -31.90 -4.11
N CYS A 244 -24.14 -30.79 -4.00
CA CYS A 244 -22.69 -30.83 -3.86
C CYS A 244 -22.29 -31.16 -2.42
N ALA A 245 -21.47 -32.20 -2.24
CA ALA A 245 -20.96 -32.60 -0.92
C ALA A 245 -20.04 -31.56 -0.27
N LEU A 246 -19.45 -30.67 -1.09
CA LEU A 246 -18.53 -29.61 -0.63
C LEU A 246 -19.25 -28.28 -0.40
N LYS A 247 -20.59 -28.22 -0.49
CA LYS A 247 -21.35 -26.98 -0.39
C LYS A 247 -21.15 -26.28 0.95
N ASP A 248 -21.17 -27.03 2.05
CA ASP A 248 -21.05 -26.47 3.40
C ASP A 248 -19.66 -25.86 3.64
N GLN A 249 -18.62 -26.38 2.98
CA GLN A 249 -17.28 -25.79 3.00
C GLN A 249 -17.15 -24.58 2.06
N CYS A 250 -17.93 -24.51 0.97
CA CYS A 250 -17.93 -23.38 0.03
C CYS A 250 -18.77 -22.18 0.51
N CYS A 251 -19.86 -22.45 1.22
CA CYS A 251 -20.87 -21.48 1.65
C CYS A 251 -21.35 -21.79 3.08
N PRO A 252 -20.46 -21.63 4.09
CA PRO A 252 -20.84 -21.76 5.49
C PRO A 252 -21.90 -20.72 5.91
#